data_AF-A0A2U1K6C3-F1
#
_entry.id   AF-A0A2U1K6C3-F1
#
_cell.length_a   1.000
_cell.length_b   1.000
_cell.length_c   1.000
_cell.angle_alpha   90.00
_cell.angle_beta   90.00
_cell.angle_gamma   90.00
#
_symmetry.space_group_name_H-M   'P 1'
#
loop_
_entity.id
_entity.type
_entity.pdbx_description
1 polymer ?
#
loop_
_entity_poly.entity_id
_entity_poly.type
_entity_poly.pdbx_seq_one_letter_code
_entity_poly.pdbx_strand_id
1 'polypeptide(L)'
;MSHSHYRKQYPVDSNSLQDECIRVQKVYDWVTDALTVDQIVHFTPEQLKKIEHAMEDPSRRPLRIVCDVPETGHLIGLHFKEDHCDSGVHCEQVGEKRDVTVPVNGRFTDAQLVDLLFTADIKVSVIDRHGKEVTSLNCNASVFEPFILCYPDGTELFCKVTKVFCKIPSGTVLLNSPCPRSFKLHVTFCVDIQVEAEVKLEVLAKFCSPRENDIEAPELGEQCPEIVFPEQCPDIFPRQNCDCSAEAEASGITPHDATEHGRIGIFADICPNCSLVDSEFSMTFDDTDTSDGLKDVSFKAIDFDQSTLVCEPCHGDGLILKISGSGRTNKDRMLDFNLALVDSPEGDQFQIQLFDRWGKKEFDSGIVDVTEGKIRVEDCVTFQDLKYKKAP
;
A
#
# COMPACT_ATOMS: atom_id res chain seq x y z
N MET A 1 -32.86 56.47 7.42
CA MET A 1 -32.52 55.17 8.04
C MET A 1 -31.19 54.73 7.46
N SER A 2 -30.12 54.88 8.23
CA SER A 2 -28.75 54.51 7.84
C SER A 2 -28.51 53.07 8.27
N HIS A 3 -28.28 52.17 7.31
CA HIS A 3 -27.85 50.80 7.63
C HIS A 3 -26.33 50.78 7.79
N SER A 4 -25.89 50.91 9.04
CA SER A 4 -24.52 50.67 9.47
C SER A 4 -24.21 49.17 9.37
N HIS A 5 -23.45 48.76 8.35
CA HIS A 5 -22.81 47.46 8.35
C HIS A 5 -21.72 47.45 9.44
N TYR A 6 -22.03 46.85 10.59
CA TYR A 6 -21.03 46.54 11.61
C TYR A 6 -20.04 45.52 11.02
N ARG A 7 -18.87 45.99 10.59
CA ARG A 7 -17.71 45.14 10.33
C ARG A 7 -17.23 44.66 11.70
N LYS A 8 -17.57 43.42 12.08
CA LYS A 8 -17.01 42.76 13.27
C LYS A 8 -15.49 42.77 13.12
N GLN A 9 -14.81 43.65 13.84
CA GLN A 9 -13.37 43.56 14.04
C GLN A 9 -13.13 42.40 15.00
N TYR A 10 -12.77 41.25 14.45
CA TYR A 10 -12.15 40.20 15.24
C TYR A 10 -10.79 40.74 15.69
N PRO A 11 -10.44 40.67 16.98
CA PRO A 11 -9.07 40.93 17.39
C PRO A 11 -8.20 39.93 16.63
N VAL A 12 -7.27 40.46 15.83
CA VAL A 12 -6.28 39.64 15.12
C VAL A 12 -5.37 39.08 16.21
N ASP A 13 -5.73 37.92 16.74
CA ASP A 13 -4.81 37.14 17.57
C ASP A 13 -3.50 37.01 16.77
N SER A 14 -2.35 37.08 17.45
CA SER A 14 -1.02 36.94 16.83
C SER A 14 -0.82 35.62 16.09
N ASN A 15 -1.77 34.70 16.22
CA ASN A 15 -1.83 33.37 15.64
C ASN A 15 -2.80 33.26 14.44
N SER A 16 -3.39 34.37 13.98
CA SER A 16 -4.30 34.42 12.82
C SER A 16 -3.52 34.45 11.49
N LEU A 17 -4.12 33.99 10.39
CA LEU A 17 -3.56 34.16 9.05
C LEU A 17 -3.48 35.65 8.71
N GLN A 18 -2.31 36.11 8.26
CA GLN A 18 -2.04 37.49 7.86
C GLN A 18 -1.53 37.52 6.42
N ASP A 19 -1.71 38.66 5.75
CA ASP A 19 -1.14 38.89 4.42
C ASP A 19 0.38 39.05 4.56
N GLU A 20 1.13 38.10 4.01
CA GLU A 20 2.58 38.02 4.10
C GLU A 20 3.20 38.20 2.71
N CYS A 21 4.21 39.07 2.63
CA CYS A 21 4.98 39.27 1.41
C CYS A 21 6.18 38.33 1.40
N ILE A 22 6.11 37.23 0.64
CA ILE A 22 7.21 36.30 0.45
C ILE A 22 7.97 36.62 -0.84
N ARG A 23 9.28 36.42 -0.80
CA ARG A 23 10.16 36.54 -1.97
C ARG A 23 10.42 35.15 -2.52
N VAL A 24 9.99 34.89 -3.74
CA VAL A 24 10.09 33.57 -4.38
C VAL A 24 10.46 33.71 -5.85
N GLN A 25 11.01 32.64 -6.43
CA GLN A 25 11.16 32.53 -7.86
C GLN A 25 9.81 32.24 -8.51
N LYS A 26 9.42 33.06 -9.49
CA LYS A 26 8.26 32.80 -10.33
C LYS A 26 8.74 32.30 -11.67
N VAL A 27 8.17 31.18 -12.10
CA VAL A 27 8.37 30.63 -13.44
C VAL A 27 7.45 31.36 -14.44
N TYR A 28 8.04 31.93 -15.49
CA TYR A 28 7.38 32.66 -16.58
C TYR A 28 7.12 31.76 -17.79
N ASP A 29 8.02 30.83 -18.06
CA ASP A 29 7.87 29.79 -19.05
C ASP A 29 8.56 28.52 -18.55
N TRP A 30 8.04 27.36 -18.95
CA TRP A 30 8.57 26.06 -18.56
C TRP A 30 8.38 25.05 -19.69
N VAL A 31 9.50 24.52 -20.19
CA VAL A 31 9.52 23.54 -21.26
C VAL A 31 10.30 22.32 -20.80
N THR A 32 9.73 21.15 -21.04
CA THR A 32 10.43 19.86 -20.89
C THR A 32 10.45 19.17 -22.23
N ASP A 33 11.59 18.58 -22.60
CA ASP A 33 11.73 17.86 -23.86
C ASP A 33 12.67 16.65 -23.76
N ALA A 34 12.67 15.80 -24.79
CA ALA A 34 13.54 14.65 -24.97
C ALA A 34 14.33 14.78 -26.28
N LEU A 35 15.53 15.35 -26.18
CA LEU A 35 16.39 15.60 -27.34
C LEU A 35 17.28 14.39 -27.58
N THR A 36 17.42 13.96 -28.83
CA THR A 36 18.12 12.73 -29.15
C THR A 36 19.14 12.92 -30.26
N VAL A 37 20.35 12.39 -30.05
CA VAL A 37 21.47 12.46 -31.00
C VAL A 37 22.06 11.08 -31.27
N ASP A 38 22.37 10.84 -32.53
CA ASP A 38 23.13 9.67 -32.98
C ASP A 38 24.61 10.01 -33.07
N GLN A 39 25.45 9.24 -32.38
CA GLN A 39 26.91 9.35 -32.45
C GLN A 39 27.51 8.06 -32.98
N ILE A 40 28.46 8.16 -33.92
CA ILE A 40 29.23 7.01 -34.38
C ILE A 40 30.51 6.93 -33.55
N VAL A 41 30.66 5.86 -32.79
CA VAL A 41 31.82 5.62 -31.93
C VAL A 41 32.75 4.63 -32.60
N HIS A 42 34.05 4.92 -32.60
CA HIS A 42 35.09 4.10 -33.20
C HIS A 42 35.99 3.49 -32.13
N PHE A 43 36.23 2.18 -32.21
CA PHE A 43 37.28 1.55 -31.43
C PHE A 43 38.65 1.84 -32.05
N THR A 44 39.63 2.14 -31.20
CA THR A 44 41.03 2.22 -31.59
C THR A 44 41.58 0.84 -31.96
N PRO A 45 42.67 0.76 -32.75
CA PRO A 45 43.30 -0.51 -33.09
C PRO A 45 43.72 -1.35 -31.87
N GLU A 46 44.13 -0.70 -30.76
CA GLU A 46 44.50 -1.39 -29.53
C GLU A 46 43.29 -2.00 -28.81
N GLN A 47 42.17 -1.26 -28.77
CA GLN A 47 40.92 -1.75 -28.20
C GLN A 47 40.38 -2.94 -29.00
N LEU A 48 40.44 -2.88 -30.33
CA LEU A 48 40.05 -3.98 -31.21
C LEU A 48 40.88 -5.25 -30.92
N LYS A 49 42.21 -5.13 -30.76
CA LYS A 49 43.06 -6.27 -30.38
C LYS A 49 42.67 -6.88 -29.04
N LYS A 50 42.35 -6.05 -28.02
CA LYS A 50 41.88 -6.55 -26.71
C LYS A 50 40.55 -7.29 -26.82
N ILE A 51 39.63 -6.76 -27.62
CA ILE A 51 38.33 -7.39 -27.89
C ILE A 51 38.52 -8.72 -28.61
N GLU A 52 39.32 -8.76 -29.68
CA GLU A 52 39.61 -9.98 -30.43
C GLU A 52 40.25 -11.07 -29.55
N HIS A 53 41.26 -10.71 -28.74
CA HIS A 53 41.88 -11.64 -27.80
C HIS A 53 40.90 -12.17 -26.75
N ALA A 54 39.99 -11.33 -26.24
CA ALA A 54 38.95 -11.77 -25.31
C ALA A 54 37.88 -12.65 -25.98
N MET A 55 37.61 -12.47 -27.27
CA MET A 55 36.70 -13.30 -28.06
C MET A 55 37.26 -14.69 -28.37
N GLU A 56 38.59 -14.84 -28.47
CA GLU A 56 39.24 -16.14 -28.67
C GLU A 56 38.98 -17.09 -27.49
N ASP A 57 38.91 -16.56 -26.26
CA ASP A 57 38.64 -17.33 -25.05
C ASP A 57 37.13 -17.68 -24.92
N PRO A 58 36.73 -18.97 -25.06
CA PRO A 58 35.34 -19.38 -24.89
C PRO A 58 34.77 -19.09 -23.50
N SER A 59 35.62 -19.04 -22.47
CA SER A 59 35.18 -18.78 -21.10
C SER A 59 34.77 -17.34 -20.87
N ARG A 60 35.17 -16.40 -21.74
CA ARG A 60 34.88 -14.96 -21.59
C ARG A 60 33.67 -14.50 -22.41
N ARG A 61 33.22 -15.32 -23.37
CA ARG A 61 32.09 -14.99 -24.25
C ARG A 61 30.71 -15.20 -23.60
N PRO A 62 29.68 -14.44 -23.98
CA PRO A 62 29.71 -13.34 -24.95
C PRO A 62 30.24 -12.04 -24.34
N LEU A 63 30.90 -11.21 -25.16
CA LEU A 63 31.24 -9.85 -24.76
C LEU A 63 30.04 -8.92 -24.98
N ARG A 64 29.89 -7.92 -24.12
CA ARG A 64 28.81 -6.92 -24.19
C ARG A 64 29.35 -5.50 -24.11
N ILE A 65 28.74 -4.60 -24.86
CA ILE A 65 28.95 -3.17 -24.76
C ILE A 65 27.96 -2.60 -23.74
N VAL A 66 28.47 -1.85 -22.77
CA VAL A 66 27.71 -1.18 -21.71
C VAL A 66 28.00 0.31 -21.78
N CYS A 67 26.96 1.14 -21.73
CA CYS A 67 27.12 2.57 -21.52
C CYS A 67 26.99 2.89 -20.04
N ASP A 68 27.99 3.58 -19.51
CA ASP A 68 27.94 4.24 -18.22
C ASP A 68 27.66 5.73 -18.49
N VAL A 69 26.45 6.16 -18.14
CA VAL A 69 26.01 7.55 -18.28
C VAL A 69 26.27 8.31 -16.98
N PRO A 70 26.55 9.62 -17.06
CA PRO A 70 26.79 10.44 -15.89
C PRO A 70 25.54 10.56 -15.01
N GLU A 71 25.75 10.78 -13.71
CA GLU A 71 24.67 11.02 -12.76
C GLU A 71 24.09 12.43 -12.96
N THR A 72 22.76 12.50 -13.13
CA THR A 72 22.03 13.77 -13.21
C THR A 72 21.45 14.12 -11.85
N GLY A 73 21.57 15.38 -11.43
CA GLY A 73 21.13 15.82 -10.11
C GLY A 73 19.61 15.61 -9.87
N HIS A 74 19.25 15.19 -8.66
CA HIS A 74 17.87 14.86 -8.25
C HIS A 74 16.84 15.96 -8.60
N LEU A 75 15.61 15.55 -8.88
CA LEU A 75 14.49 16.41 -9.31
C LEU A 75 13.91 17.31 -8.20
N ILE A 76 14.36 17.14 -6.95
CA ILE A 76 13.76 17.79 -5.78
C ILE A 76 14.85 18.51 -5.00
N GLY A 77 14.95 19.81 -5.21
CA GLY A 77 15.87 20.68 -4.46
C GLY A 77 16.17 21.97 -5.21
N LEU A 78 15.41 23.03 -4.92
CA LEU A 78 15.62 24.42 -5.37
C LEU A 78 16.85 25.08 -4.71
N HIS A 79 17.85 24.30 -4.32
CA HIS A 79 19.14 24.83 -3.88
C HIS A 79 20.13 24.71 -5.02
N PHE A 80 20.12 25.72 -5.89
CA PHE A 80 21.24 26.08 -6.75
C PHE A 80 22.38 26.60 -5.87
N LYS A 81 23.02 25.71 -5.10
CA LYS A 81 24.43 25.93 -4.82
C LYS A 81 25.16 25.45 -6.06
N GLU A 82 26.11 26.27 -6.50
CA GLU A 82 27.21 25.88 -7.38
C GLU A 82 27.97 24.73 -6.72
N ASP A 83 27.38 23.53 -6.66
CA ASP A 83 28.12 22.33 -6.37
C ASP A 83 28.88 22.03 -7.65
N HIS A 84 30.11 22.52 -7.63
CA HIS A 84 31.22 22.22 -8.52
C HIS A 84 31.59 20.73 -8.40
N CYS A 85 30.62 19.86 -8.60
CA CYS A 85 30.83 18.46 -8.93
C CYS A 85 30.69 18.40 -10.44
N ASP A 86 31.81 18.09 -11.09
CA ASP A 86 31.95 17.82 -12.53
C ASP A 86 31.04 16.64 -12.89
N SER A 87 29.73 16.92 -13.02
CA SER A 87 28.68 15.92 -13.20
C SER A 87 28.72 15.29 -14.59
N GLY A 88 29.71 15.65 -15.42
CA GLY A 88 29.84 15.19 -16.80
C GLY A 88 28.64 15.54 -17.67
N VAL A 89 27.79 16.48 -17.25
CA VAL A 89 26.61 16.93 -17.98
C VAL A 89 26.47 18.44 -17.86
N HIS A 90 26.31 19.11 -19.01
CA HIS A 90 26.17 20.56 -19.04
C HIS A 90 24.97 20.98 -19.90
N CYS A 91 24.37 22.10 -19.50
CA CYS A 91 23.41 22.84 -20.31
C CYS A 91 23.81 24.31 -20.29
N GLU A 92 23.90 24.93 -21.46
CA GLU A 92 24.20 26.34 -21.58
C GLU A 92 23.44 27.00 -22.73
N GLN A 93 23.14 28.29 -22.57
CA GLN A 93 22.69 29.13 -23.66
C GLN A 93 23.89 29.53 -24.53
N VAL A 94 23.74 29.35 -25.83
CA VAL A 94 24.74 29.74 -26.82
C VAL A 94 24.29 31.01 -27.54
N GLY A 95 25.03 32.09 -27.33
CA GLY A 95 24.73 33.39 -27.96
C GLY A 95 23.60 34.15 -27.27
N GLU A 96 23.13 35.20 -27.94
CA GLU A 96 22.09 36.09 -27.41
C GLU A 96 20.68 35.61 -27.82
N LYS A 97 19.70 35.82 -26.93
CA LYS A 97 18.28 35.60 -27.25
C LYS A 97 17.82 36.56 -28.35
N ARG A 98 16.94 36.10 -29.25
CA ARG A 98 16.45 36.88 -30.40
C ARG A 98 14.94 37.01 -30.33
N ASP A 99 14.42 38.23 -30.44
CA ASP A 99 12.98 38.45 -30.50
C ASP A 99 12.40 37.87 -31.79
N VAL A 100 11.31 37.12 -31.66
CA VAL A 100 10.57 36.49 -32.75
C VAL A 100 9.07 36.62 -32.52
N THR A 101 8.30 36.70 -33.59
CA THR A 101 6.83 36.70 -33.51
C THR A 101 6.30 35.38 -34.05
N VAL A 102 5.58 34.63 -33.21
CA VAL A 102 5.12 33.27 -33.51
C VAL A 102 3.60 33.14 -33.39
N PRO A 103 2.95 32.31 -34.24
CA PRO A 103 1.52 32.08 -34.15
C PRO A 103 1.20 31.08 -33.02
N VAL A 104 0.50 31.55 -31.98
CA VAL A 104 0.00 30.73 -30.87
C VAL A 104 -1.51 30.89 -30.79
N ASN A 105 -2.26 29.78 -30.86
CA ASN A 105 -3.74 29.77 -30.82
C ASN A 105 -4.40 30.73 -31.83
N GLY A 106 -3.82 30.87 -33.03
CA GLY A 106 -4.34 31.73 -34.10
C GLY A 106 -4.06 33.23 -33.93
N ARG A 107 -3.23 33.63 -32.95
CA ARG A 107 -2.74 35.00 -32.79
C ARG A 107 -1.22 35.04 -32.86
N PHE A 108 -0.67 36.13 -33.42
CA PHE A 108 0.76 36.39 -33.36
C PHE A 108 1.13 36.90 -31.97
N THR A 109 2.13 36.28 -31.36
CA THR A 109 2.63 36.59 -30.01
C THR A 109 4.15 36.77 -30.10
N ASP A 110 4.67 37.79 -29.41
CA ASP A 110 6.11 38.01 -29.32
C ASP A 110 6.73 37.07 -28.28
N ALA A 111 7.84 36.46 -28.65
CA ALA A 111 8.60 35.50 -27.85
C ALA A 111 10.09 35.64 -28.17
N GLN A 112 10.94 34.85 -27.52
CA GLN A 112 12.37 34.85 -27.75
C GLN A 112 12.85 33.47 -28.22
N LEU A 113 13.62 33.47 -29.30
CA LEU A 113 14.35 32.31 -29.79
C LEU A 113 15.70 32.23 -29.07
N VAL A 114 15.96 31.10 -28.43
CA VAL A 114 17.16 30.82 -27.65
C VAL A 114 17.78 29.52 -28.12
N ASP A 115 19.08 29.54 -28.40
CA ASP A 115 19.82 28.35 -28.82
C ASP A 115 20.49 27.70 -27.60
N LEU A 116 20.16 26.44 -27.30
CA LEU A 116 20.68 25.72 -26.15
C LEU A 116 21.57 24.56 -26.56
N LEU A 117 22.71 24.42 -25.88
CA LEU A 117 23.64 23.31 -26.03
C LEU A 117 23.57 22.41 -24.78
N PHE A 118 23.32 21.13 -25.01
CA PHE A 118 23.37 20.10 -23.99
C PHE A 118 24.52 19.16 -24.29
N THR A 119 25.34 18.84 -23.29
CA THR A 119 26.48 17.93 -23.43
C THR A 119 26.48 16.88 -22.33
N ALA A 120 26.95 15.67 -22.63
CA ALA A 120 27.17 14.60 -21.65
C ALA A 120 28.40 13.75 -21.99
N ASP A 121 29.22 13.49 -20.98
CA ASP A 121 30.37 12.59 -21.03
C ASP A 121 29.95 11.16 -20.70
N ILE A 122 29.97 10.29 -21.69
CA ILE A 122 29.55 8.90 -21.59
C ILE A 122 30.77 8.00 -21.66
N LYS A 123 30.92 7.08 -20.72
CA LYS A 123 31.93 6.02 -20.79
C LYS A 123 31.29 4.78 -21.41
N VAL A 124 31.89 4.26 -22.47
CA VAL A 124 31.46 3.01 -23.11
C VAL A 124 32.47 1.92 -22.80
N SER A 125 31.99 0.87 -22.14
CA SER A 125 32.80 -0.24 -21.64
C SER A 125 32.43 -1.52 -22.37
N VAL A 126 33.43 -2.30 -22.80
CA VAL A 126 33.24 -3.68 -23.27
C VAL A 126 33.55 -4.59 -22.10
N ILE A 127 32.56 -5.36 -21.67
CA ILE A 127 32.67 -6.31 -20.56
C ILE A 127 32.55 -7.75 -21.06
N ASP A 128 33.22 -8.67 -20.38
CA ASP A 128 33.05 -10.10 -20.61
C ASP A 128 31.88 -10.70 -19.84
N ARG A 129 31.62 -12.00 -20.03
CA ARG A 129 30.50 -12.69 -19.37
C ARG A 129 30.56 -12.68 -17.84
N HIS A 130 31.73 -12.43 -17.27
CA HIS A 130 31.97 -12.36 -15.83
C HIS A 130 31.84 -10.92 -15.30
N GLY A 131 31.51 -9.96 -16.17
CA GLY A 131 31.44 -8.55 -15.82
C GLY A 131 32.80 -7.86 -15.76
N LYS A 132 33.89 -8.52 -16.19
CA LYS A 132 35.22 -7.92 -16.18
C LYS A 132 35.41 -7.04 -17.42
N GLU A 133 35.88 -5.81 -17.21
CA GLU A 133 36.19 -4.88 -18.28
C GLU A 133 37.31 -5.44 -19.18
N VAL A 134 37.02 -5.55 -20.47
CA VAL A 134 37.99 -5.88 -21.52
C VAL A 134 38.69 -4.60 -21.98
N THR A 135 37.91 -3.56 -22.22
CA THR A 135 38.37 -2.23 -22.59
C THR A 135 37.26 -1.19 -22.41
N SER A 136 37.62 0.09 -22.31
CA SER A 136 36.67 1.20 -22.34
C SER A 136 37.12 2.32 -23.28
N LEU A 137 36.20 3.23 -23.60
CA LEU A 137 36.43 4.50 -24.27
C LEU A 137 35.48 5.56 -23.69
N ASN A 138 35.83 6.83 -23.84
CA ASN A 138 34.95 7.95 -23.47
C ASN A 138 34.42 8.60 -24.75
N CYS A 139 33.15 8.99 -24.75
CA CYS A 139 32.52 9.75 -25.81
C CYS A 139 31.74 10.93 -25.22
N ASN A 140 31.93 12.11 -25.79
CA ASN A 140 31.14 13.29 -25.45
C ASN A 140 29.99 13.40 -26.46
N ALA A 141 28.76 13.32 -25.96
CA ALA A 141 27.56 13.48 -26.77
C ALA A 141 27.02 14.90 -26.58
N SER A 142 26.62 15.55 -27.67
CA SER A 142 26.13 16.91 -27.64
C SER A 142 24.94 17.09 -28.57
N VAL A 143 23.94 17.85 -28.13
CA VAL A 143 22.79 18.25 -28.94
C VAL A 143 22.58 19.76 -28.82
N PHE A 144 22.37 20.40 -29.97
CA PHE A 144 22.16 21.83 -30.10
C PHE A 144 20.76 22.05 -30.65
N GLU A 145 19.88 22.67 -29.88
CA GLU A 145 18.46 22.80 -30.23
C GLU A 145 17.94 24.22 -29.93
N PRO A 146 17.23 24.85 -30.86
CA PRO A 146 16.56 26.12 -30.63
C PRO A 146 15.22 25.95 -29.89
N PHE A 147 14.98 26.80 -28.90
CA PHE A 147 13.71 26.89 -28.17
C PHE A 147 13.09 28.27 -28.35
N ILE A 148 11.76 28.31 -28.51
CA ILE A 148 10.99 29.55 -28.46
C ILE A 148 10.37 29.64 -27.08
N LEU A 149 10.78 30.64 -26.30
CA LEU A 149 10.43 30.82 -24.89
C LEU A 149 9.87 32.23 -24.66
N CYS A 150 8.98 32.36 -23.67
CA CYS A 150 8.65 33.65 -23.06
C CYS A 150 9.82 34.07 -22.15
N TYR A 151 10.82 34.74 -22.72
CA TYR A 151 12.06 35.13 -22.06
C TYR A 151 12.29 36.66 -22.05
N PRO A 152 11.42 37.43 -21.36
CA PRO A 152 11.50 38.89 -21.33
C PRO A 152 12.71 39.39 -20.54
N ASP A 153 13.06 40.66 -20.72
CA ASP A 153 14.14 41.29 -19.94
C ASP A 153 13.81 41.35 -18.45
N GLY A 154 14.83 41.14 -17.62
CA GLY A 154 14.69 41.04 -16.16
C GLY A 154 14.34 39.64 -15.64
N THR A 155 14.32 38.63 -16.52
CA THR A 155 14.24 37.21 -16.16
C THR A 155 15.56 36.51 -16.46
N GLU A 156 15.75 35.33 -15.87
CA GLU A 156 16.92 34.46 -16.04
C GLU A 156 16.49 33.10 -16.59
N LEU A 157 17.34 32.51 -17.43
CA LEU A 157 17.12 31.18 -17.99
C LEU A 157 17.83 30.13 -17.14
N PHE A 158 17.07 29.14 -16.69
CA PHE A 158 17.55 27.96 -15.99
C PHE A 158 17.34 26.75 -16.87
N CYS A 159 18.41 26.08 -17.27
CA CYS A 159 18.32 24.86 -18.05
C CYS A 159 19.08 23.72 -17.38
N LYS A 160 18.45 22.56 -17.33
CA LYS A 160 18.96 21.38 -16.63
C LYS A 160 18.70 20.12 -17.44
N VAL A 161 19.70 19.25 -17.50
CA VAL A 161 19.50 17.87 -17.95
C VAL A 161 19.05 17.04 -16.74
N THR A 162 17.82 16.55 -16.80
CA THR A 162 17.21 15.76 -15.72
C THR A 162 17.59 14.29 -15.81
N LYS A 163 17.82 13.77 -17.02
CA LYS A 163 18.25 12.40 -17.26
C LYS A 163 18.99 12.25 -18.59
N VAL A 164 19.97 11.35 -18.63
CA VAL A 164 20.61 10.90 -19.86
C VAL A 164 20.33 9.41 -20.06
N PHE A 165 19.92 9.03 -21.26
CA PHE A 165 19.80 7.63 -21.68
C PHE A 165 20.79 7.34 -22.80
N CYS A 166 21.45 6.19 -22.72
CA CYS A 166 22.35 5.70 -23.76
C CYS A 166 21.87 4.34 -24.26
N LYS A 167 21.63 4.22 -25.57
CA LYS A 167 21.20 2.99 -26.23
C LYS A 167 22.11 2.67 -27.40
N ILE A 168 22.29 1.39 -27.68
CA ILE A 168 23.04 0.91 -28.85
C ILE A 168 22.02 0.22 -29.77
N PRO A 169 21.52 0.89 -30.83
CA PRO A 169 20.40 0.39 -31.64
C PRO A 169 20.68 -0.95 -32.33
N SER A 170 21.95 -1.24 -32.64
CA SER A 170 22.38 -2.50 -33.25
C SER A 170 22.42 -3.68 -32.28
N GLY A 171 22.09 -3.47 -30.99
CA GLY A 171 22.27 -4.44 -29.92
C GLY A 171 23.65 -4.34 -29.25
N THR A 172 23.74 -4.87 -28.04
CA THR A 172 24.92 -4.73 -27.17
C THR A 172 25.89 -5.92 -27.21
N VAL A 173 25.50 -7.05 -27.83
CA VAL A 173 26.29 -8.28 -27.81
C VAL A 173 27.25 -8.34 -28.99
N LEU A 174 28.53 -8.55 -28.72
CA LEU A 174 29.55 -8.77 -29.74
C LEU A 174 29.67 -10.27 -30.04
N LEU A 175 29.14 -10.69 -31.19
CA LEU A 175 29.12 -12.10 -31.61
C LEU A 175 30.12 -12.45 -32.73
N ASN A 176 30.61 -11.44 -33.47
CA ASN A 176 31.43 -11.65 -34.67
C ASN A 176 32.93 -11.43 -34.38
N SER A 177 33.77 -12.25 -35.03
CA SER A 177 35.21 -12.00 -35.18
C SER A 177 35.53 -12.00 -36.68
N PRO A 178 36.06 -10.90 -37.26
CA PRO A 178 36.48 -9.67 -36.57
C PRO A 178 35.30 -8.82 -36.07
N CYS A 179 35.51 -8.13 -34.95
CA CYS A 179 34.54 -7.20 -34.34
C CYS A 179 34.33 -5.98 -35.25
N PRO A 180 33.10 -5.41 -35.33
CA PRO A 180 32.89 -4.13 -36.01
C PRO A 180 33.82 -3.04 -35.44
N ARG A 181 34.42 -2.23 -36.31
CA ARG A 181 35.32 -1.13 -35.92
C ARG A 181 34.60 0.06 -35.29
N SER A 182 33.31 0.17 -35.55
CA SER A 182 32.47 1.25 -35.05
C SER A 182 31.04 0.77 -34.83
N PHE A 183 30.32 1.47 -33.97
CA PHE A 183 28.90 1.24 -33.70
C PHE A 183 28.19 2.58 -33.50
N LYS A 184 26.87 2.57 -33.66
CA LYS A 184 26.04 3.75 -33.40
C LYS A 184 25.61 3.77 -31.93
N LEU A 185 25.74 4.94 -31.33
CA LEU A 185 25.28 5.28 -30.00
C LEU A 185 24.11 6.24 -30.14
N HIS A 186 23.01 5.95 -29.46
CA HIS A 186 21.81 6.77 -29.46
C HIS A 186 21.66 7.35 -28.06
N VAL A 187 21.90 8.65 -27.94
CA VAL A 187 21.92 9.36 -26.65
C VAL A 187 20.72 10.28 -26.59
N THR A 188 19.90 10.12 -25.55
CA THR A 188 18.72 10.95 -25.30
C THR A 188 18.91 11.75 -24.03
N PHE A 189 18.74 13.06 -24.14
CA PHE A 189 18.73 14.03 -23.05
C PHE A 189 17.29 14.36 -22.69
N CYS A 190 16.90 14.11 -21.44
CA CYS A 190 15.70 14.68 -20.87
C CYS A 190 16.06 16.04 -20.27
N VAL A 191 15.39 17.09 -20.72
CA VAL A 191 15.73 18.47 -20.37
C VAL A 191 14.55 19.16 -19.68
N ASP A 192 14.89 20.08 -18.79
CA ASP A 192 13.98 20.95 -18.05
C ASP A 192 14.51 22.38 -18.18
N ILE A 193 13.72 23.25 -18.82
CA ILE A 193 14.10 24.62 -19.18
C ILE A 193 13.06 25.55 -18.59
N GLN A 194 13.48 26.43 -17.69
CA GLN A 194 12.63 27.39 -16.99
C GLN A 194 13.13 28.81 -17.22
N VAL A 195 12.21 29.74 -17.43
CA VAL A 195 12.50 31.17 -17.35
C VAL A 195 11.95 31.66 -16.02
N GLU A 196 12.80 32.19 -15.16
CA GLU A 196 12.40 32.62 -13.82
C GLU A 196 12.78 34.08 -13.54
N ALA A 197 12.04 34.71 -12.62
CA ALA A 197 12.50 35.91 -11.95
C ALA A 197 12.04 35.94 -10.50
N GLU A 198 12.85 36.58 -9.67
CA GLU A 198 12.52 36.79 -8.27
C GLU A 198 11.38 37.82 -8.16
N VAL A 199 10.25 37.40 -7.59
CA VAL A 199 9.08 38.24 -7.36
C VAL A 199 8.71 38.27 -5.88
N LYS A 200 7.89 39.26 -5.51
CA LYS A 200 7.24 39.32 -4.20
C LYS A 200 5.78 38.90 -4.37
N LEU A 201 5.39 37.83 -3.70
CA LEU A 201 4.00 37.38 -3.64
C LEU A 201 3.40 37.74 -2.30
N GLU A 202 2.18 38.26 -2.31
CA GLU A 202 1.35 38.40 -1.12
C GLU A 202 0.57 37.09 -0.94
N VAL A 203 0.81 36.40 0.17
CA VAL A 203 0.17 35.12 0.52
C VAL A 203 -0.42 35.21 1.92
N LEU A 204 -1.57 34.59 2.15
CA LEU A 204 -2.10 34.43 3.51
C LEU A 204 -1.27 33.36 4.23
N ALA A 205 -0.39 33.77 5.13
CA ALA A 205 0.50 32.88 5.86
C ALA A 205 0.58 33.26 7.35
N LYS A 206 1.38 32.50 8.09
CA LYS A 206 1.58 32.67 9.53
C LYS A 206 3.03 32.40 9.86
N PHE A 207 3.67 33.28 10.63
CA PHE A 207 5.03 33.04 11.11
C PHE A 207 5.05 31.84 12.08
N CYS A 208 5.67 30.76 11.66
CA CYS A 208 6.01 29.66 12.55
C CYS A 208 7.17 30.12 13.45
N SER A 209 7.00 30.02 14.78
CA SER A 209 8.16 30.01 15.67
C SER A 209 8.84 28.64 15.54
N PRO A 210 10.18 28.56 15.64
CA PRO A 210 10.85 27.27 15.78
C PRO A 210 10.18 26.54 16.95
N ARG A 211 9.73 25.30 16.72
CA ARG A 211 9.31 24.45 17.84
C ARG A 211 10.49 24.30 18.80
N GLU A 212 10.22 24.17 20.10
CA GLU A 212 11.25 23.73 21.04
C GLU A 212 11.71 22.31 20.63
N ASN A 213 12.86 21.86 21.11
CA ASN A 213 13.28 20.47 20.86
C ASN A 213 12.52 19.51 21.80
N ASP A 214 11.20 19.57 21.72
CA ASP A 214 10.20 18.87 22.55
C ASP A 214 9.73 17.56 21.92
N ILE A 215 10.16 17.29 20.69
CA ILE A 215 10.11 15.96 20.09
C ILE A 215 11.30 15.18 20.64
N GLU A 216 11.04 14.37 21.67
CA GLU A 216 11.98 13.33 22.08
C GLU A 216 12.21 12.41 20.88
N ALA A 217 13.43 12.45 20.32
CA ALA A 217 13.85 11.44 19.38
C ALA A 217 13.77 10.08 20.12
N PRO A 218 13.09 9.06 19.58
CA PRO A 218 13.30 7.70 20.07
C PRO A 218 14.81 7.48 20.05
N GLU A 219 15.39 7.06 21.18
CA GLU A 219 16.80 6.67 21.20
C GLU A 219 17.06 5.78 19.97
N LEU A 220 18.08 6.13 19.19
CA LEU A 220 18.47 5.49 17.94
C LEU A 220 18.75 3.99 18.16
N GLY A 221 17.69 3.19 18.19
CA GLY A 221 17.66 1.86 17.62
C GLY A 221 16.95 2.00 16.28
N GLU A 222 17.65 1.66 15.21
CA GLU A 222 17.17 1.56 13.82
C GLU A 222 15.64 1.36 13.74
N GLN A 223 14.87 2.44 13.55
CA GLN A 223 13.46 2.31 13.25
C GLN A 223 13.37 1.88 11.79
N CYS A 224 13.15 0.58 11.62
CA CYS A 224 12.79 -0.06 10.37
C CYS A 224 11.74 0.77 9.61
N PRO A 225 11.78 0.77 8.26
CA PRO A 225 10.83 1.52 7.43
C PRO A 225 9.39 1.27 7.87
N GLU A 226 8.51 2.25 7.67
CA GLU A 226 7.07 2.08 7.92
C GLU A 226 6.62 0.73 7.34
N ILE A 227 6.00 -0.09 8.20
CA ILE A 227 5.50 -1.39 7.80
C ILE A 227 4.39 -1.14 6.79
N VAL A 228 4.72 -1.20 5.51
CA VAL A 228 3.73 -1.36 4.45
C VAL A 228 3.22 -2.77 4.58
N PHE A 229 2.04 -2.93 5.18
CA PHE A 229 1.40 -4.24 5.26
C PHE A 229 1.17 -4.72 3.82
N PRO A 230 1.61 -5.95 3.48
CA PRO A 230 1.27 -6.57 2.21
C PRO A 230 -0.25 -6.50 1.99
N GLU A 231 -0.70 -6.49 0.73
CA GLU A 231 -2.13 -6.67 0.44
C GLU A 231 -2.65 -7.86 1.24
N GLN A 232 -3.53 -7.59 2.22
CA GLN A 232 -4.16 -8.65 2.99
C GLN A 232 -5.01 -9.43 2.01
N CYS A 233 -4.75 -10.73 1.88
CA CYS A 233 -5.56 -11.63 1.07
C CYS A 233 -6.84 -11.94 1.86
N PRO A 234 -7.96 -11.22 1.69
CA PRO A 234 -9.11 -11.32 2.61
C PRO A 234 -9.78 -12.70 2.50
N ASP A 235 -9.58 -13.36 1.36
CA ASP A 235 -10.04 -14.73 1.10
C ASP A 235 -9.26 -15.79 1.89
N ILE A 236 -8.09 -15.43 2.46
CA ILE A 236 -7.18 -16.33 3.17
C ILE A 236 -6.94 -15.86 4.62
N PHE A 237 -6.88 -14.55 4.86
CA PHE A 237 -6.56 -13.94 6.16
C PHE A 237 -7.05 -12.47 6.32
N PRO A 238 -7.58 -12.09 7.50
CA PRO A 238 -7.99 -12.99 8.58
C PRO A 238 -9.14 -13.88 8.08
N ARG A 239 -9.16 -15.14 8.53
CA ARG A 239 -10.33 -15.99 8.32
C ARG A 239 -11.53 -15.36 9.03
N GLN A 240 -12.75 -15.69 8.63
CA GLN A 240 -13.93 -15.22 9.35
C GLN A 240 -13.79 -15.64 10.81
N ASN A 241 -13.57 -14.67 11.69
CA ASN A 241 -13.58 -14.87 13.13
C ASN A 241 -15.03 -14.96 13.60
N CYS A 242 -15.23 -15.57 14.75
CA CYS A 242 -16.52 -15.51 15.43
C CYS A 242 -16.67 -14.18 16.14
N ASP A 243 -17.83 -13.56 15.98
CA ASP A 243 -18.23 -12.38 16.76
C ASP A 243 -18.61 -12.75 18.21
N CYS A 244 -18.61 -14.05 18.54
CA CYS A 244 -19.08 -14.60 19.80
C CYS A 244 -18.29 -15.81 20.24
N SER A 245 -18.20 -16.04 21.55
CA SER A 245 -17.75 -17.30 22.12
C SER A 245 -18.64 -17.72 23.29
N ALA A 246 -18.71 -19.02 23.56
CA ALA A 246 -19.37 -19.52 24.76
C ALA A 246 -18.70 -20.75 25.33
N GLU A 247 -18.60 -20.78 26.65
CA GLU A 247 -18.23 -21.95 27.44
C GLU A 247 -19.44 -22.40 28.26
N ALA A 248 -19.88 -23.64 28.08
CA ALA A 248 -20.96 -24.23 28.85
C ALA A 248 -20.58 -25.63 29.32
N GLU A 249 -20.64 -25.83 30.62
CA GLU A 249 -20.70 -27.17 31.24
C GLU A 249 -21.87 -27.09 32.20
N ALA A 250 -23.03 -27.54 31.76
CA ALA A 250 -24.31 -27.24 32.42
C ALA A 250 -25.30 -28.40 32.30
N SER A 251 -26.18 -28.53 33.29
CA SER A 251 -27.28 -29.50 33.24
C SER A 251 -28.55 -28.99 33.91
N GLY A 252 -29.68 -29.53 33.46
CA GLY A 252 -31.01 -29.18 33.97
C GLY A 252 -32.04 -30.26 33.68
N ILE A 253 -33.28 -29.99 34.06
CA ILE A 253 -34.43 -30.84 33.79
C ILE A 253 -35.25 -30.23 32.67
N THR A 254 -35.65 -31.04 31.70
CA THR A 254 -36.47 -30.56 30.59
C THR A 254 -37.89 -30.19 31.06
N PRO A 255 -38.45 -29.07 30.58
CA PRO A 255 -39.80 -28.61 30.93
C PRO A 255 -40.90 -29.47 30.29
N HIS A 256 -42.16 -29.20 30.67
CA HIS A 256 -43.35 -29.92 30.18
C HIS A 256 -43.68 -29.77 28.70
N ASP A 257 -43.11 -28.78 28.04
CA ASP A 257 -43.25 -28.53 26.62
C ASP A 257 -42.08 -29.07 25.79
N ALA A 258 -41.08 -29.70 26.44
CA ALA A 258 -40.03 -30.43 25.75
C ALA A 258 -40.60 -31.64 25.00
N THR A 259 -39.82 -32.16 24.05
CA THR A 259 -40.20 -33.41 23.37
C THR A 259 -40.27 -34.54 24.38
N GLU A 260 -39.32 -34.59 25.32
CA GLU A 260 -39.23 -35.63 26.35
C GLU A 260 -38.84 -35.08 27.72
N HIS A 261 -39.22 -35.83 28.76
CA HIS A 261 -39.00 -35.51 30.16
C HIS A 261 -37.79 -36.22 30.76
N GLY A 262 -36.71 -35.47 30.99
CA GLY A 262 -35.48 -36.05 31.47
C GLY A 262 -34.48 -35.04 31.98
N ARG A 263 -33.32 -35.56 32.38
CA ARG A 263 -32.16 -34.76 32.72
C ARG A 263 -31.31 -34.59 31.47
N ILE A 264 -30.93 -33.35 31.17
CA ILE A 264 -30.05 -33.04 30.05
C ILE A 264 -28.80 -32.33 30.53
N GLY A 265 -27.66 -32.79 30.06
CA GLY A 265 -26.35 -32.18 30.28
C GLY A 265 -25.72 -31.77 28.96
N ILE A 266 -25.00 -30.66 28.96
CA ILE A 266 -24.31 -30.10 27.81
C ILE A 266 -22.86 -29.80 28.14
N PHE A 267 -22.01 -30.01 27.14
CA PHE A 267 -20.68 -29.43 27.07
C PHE A 267 -20.60 -28.64 25.77
N ALA A 268 -20.30 -27.36 25.85
CA ALA A 268 -20.07 -26.49 24.70
C ALA A 268 -18.83 -25.64 24.94
N ASP A 269 -17.90 -25.67 24.00
CA ASP A 269 -16.79 -24.73 23.88
C ASP A 269 -16.88 -24.20 22.45
N ILE A 270 -17.62 -23.11 22.26
CA ILE A 270 -17.94 -22.54 20.95
C ILE A 270 -17.04 -21.37 20.70
N CYS A 271 -16.34 -21.42 19.58
CA CYS A 271 -15.35 -20.45 19.16
C CYS A 271 -14.26 -20.15 20.21
N PRO A 272 -13.56 -21.16 20.74
CA PRO A 272 -12.41 -20.91 21.61
C PRO A 272 -11.39 -20.04 20.86
N ASN A 273 -11.08 -18.87 21.40
CA ASN A 273 -10.25 -17.84 20.74
C ASN A 273 -10.84 -17.27 19.44
N CYS A 274 -12.17 -17.12 19.37
CA CYS A 274 -12.88 -16.50 18.24
C CYS A 274 -12.78 -17.28 16.91
N SER A 275 -12.64 -18.61 16.97
CA SER A 275 -12.52 -19.48 15.78
C SER A 275 -13.36 -20.75 15.91
N LEU A 276 -14.19 -21.05 14.90
CA LEU A 276 -15.03 -22.25 14.89
C LEU A 276 -14.27 -23.59 14.76
N VAL A 277 -13.02 -23.56 14.31
CA VAL A 277 -12.26 -24.77 13.94
C VAL A 277 -12.12 -25.76 15.09
N ASP A 278 -11.99 -25.25 16.31
CA ASP A 278 -11.79 -26.07 17.51
C ASP A 278 -13.03 -26.09 18.40
N SER A 279 -14.20 -25.72 17.86
CA SER A 279 -15.44 -25.73 18.63
C SER A 279 -15.89 -27.15 18.93
N GLU A 280 -16.36 -27.37 20.15
CA GLU A 280 -16.93 -28.63 20.58
C GLU A 280 -18.32 -28.42 21.14
N PHE A 281 -19.26 -29.27 20.74
CA PHE A 281 -20.57 -29.33 21.34
C PHE A 281 -20.96 -30.80 21.50
N SER A 282 -21.37 -31.15 22.71
CA SER A 282 -21.99 -32.44 22.99
C SER A 282 -23.10 -32.30 24.01
N MET A 283 -24.06 -33.20 23.94
CA MET A 283 -25.10 -33.32 24.94
C MET A 283 -25.35 -34.78 25.31
N THR A 284 -25.85 -34.97 26.52
CA THR A 284 -26.36 -36.24 27.04
C THR A 284 -27.74 -36.00 27.63
N PHE A 285 -28.71 -36.78 27.19
CA PHE A 285 -30.07 -36.79 27.72
C PHE A 285 -30.31 -38.14 28.39
N ASP A 286 -30.60 -38.09 29.69
CA ASP A 286 -31.01 -39.23 30.50
C ASP A 286 -32.52 -39.17 30.68
N ASP A 287 -33.20 -40.16 30.13
CA ASP A 287 -34.65 -40.24 30.18
C ASP A 287 -35.12 -40.63 31.59
N THR A 288 -36.03 -39.83 32.16
CA THR A 288 -36.61 -40.10 33.47
C THR A 288 -38.01 -40.72 33.41
N ASP A 289 -38.63 -40.77 32.23
CA ASP A 289 -39.95 -41.36 32.00
C ASP A 289 -39.86 -42.58 31.06
N THR A 290 -39.54 -43.73 31.63
CA THR A 290 -39.46 -44.99 30.87
C THR A 290 -40.78 -45.49 30.27
N SER A 291 -41.90 -44.76 30.41
CA SER A 291 -43.23 -45.21 29.98
C SER A 291 -43.56 -44.96 28.51
N ASP A 292 -42.81 -44.08 27.82
CA ASP A 292 -42.98 -43.74 26.40
C ASP A 292 -42.11 -44.59 25.44
N GLY A 293 -41.13 -45.31 25.98
CA GLY A 293 -40.26 -46.23 25.23
C GLY A 293 -39.04 -45.59 24.56
N LEU A 294 -38.72 -44.34 24.88
CA LEU A 294 -37.49 -43.69 24.44
C LEU A 294 -36.30 -44.08 25.33
N LYS A 295 -35.11 -43.72 24.88
CA LYS A 295 -33.83 -44.17 25.46
C LYS A 295 -32.84 -43.04 25.44
N ASP A 296 -31.95 -43.03 26.42
CA ASP A 296 -30.84 -42.11 26.56
C ASP A 296 -30.20 -41.77 25.20
N VAL A 297 -30.09 -40.46 24.95
CA VAL A 297 -29.55 -39.92 23.71
C VAL A 297 -28.30 -39.14 24.05
N SER A 298 -27.20 -39.49 23.40
CA SER A 298 -26.04 -38.59 23.35
C SER A 298 -25.86 -38.09 21.92
N PHE A 299 -25.44 -36.85 21.79
CA PHE A 299 -25.17 -36.20 20.52
C PHE A 299 -23.83 -35.47 20.60
N LYS A 300 -23.07 -35.52 19.52
CA LYS A 300 -21.82 -34.78 19.35
C LYS A 300 -21.84 -34.06 18.01
N ALA A 301 -21.66 -32.74 18.03
CA ALA A 301 -21.47 -31.94 16.84
C ALA A 301 -20.19 -32.37 16.10
N ILE A 302 -20.25 -32.36 14.77
CA ILE A 302 -19.09 -32.62 13.91
C ILE A 302 -18.81 -31.44 12.97
N ASP A 303 -19.78 -30.55 12.79
CA ASP A 303 -19.69 -29.38 11.94
C ASP A 303 -20.59 -28.26 12.49
N PHE A 304 -20.19 -27.01 12.23
CA PHE A 304 -20.85 -25.80 12.72
C PHE A 304 -21.06 -24.82 11.56
N ASP A 305 -22.28 -24.31 11.40
CA ASP A 305 -22.60 -23.32 10.37
C ASP A 305 -22.27 -21.92 10.88
N GLN A 306 -21.14 -21.38 10.43
CA GLN A 306 -20.67 -20.05 10.79
C GLN A 306 -21.68 -18.94 10.53
N SER A 307 -22.50 -19.05 9.48
CA SER A 307 -23.46 -18.00 9.12
C SER A 307 -24.62 -17.88 10.10
N THR A 308 -24.80 -18.88 10.96
CA THR A 308 -25.87 -18.94 11.98
C THR A 308 -25.41 -18.50 13.35
N LEU A 309 -24.10 -18.30 13.55
CA LEU A 309 -23.55 -17.87 14.83
C LEU A 309 -23.89 -16.39 15.09
N VAL A 310 -24.66 -16.13 16.14
CA VAL A 310 -25.09 -14.77 16.52
C VAL A 310 -25.07 -14.58 18.03
N CYS A 311 -24.64 -13.40 18.49
CA CYS A 311 -24.87 -12.90 19.85
C CYS A 311 -25.93 -11.82 19.86
N GLU A 312 -26.87 -11.93 20.79
CA GLU A 312 -27.88 -10.91 21.02
C GLU A 312 -27.92 -10.58 22.53
N PRO A 313 -28.06 -9.29 22.90
CA PRO A 313 -28.31 -8.93 24.29
C PRO A 313 -29.68 -9.47 24.73
N CYS A 314 -29.76 -10.02 25.95
CA CYS A 314 -31.02 -10.34 26.60
C CYS A 314 -31.34 -9.36 27.74
N HIS A 315 -32.47 -9.59 28.43
CA HIS A 315 -32.85 -8.74 29.55
C HIS A 315 -31.82 -8.81 30.69
N GLY A 316 -31.49 -7.65 31.25
CA GLY A 316 -30.62 -7.55 32.43
C GLY A 316 -29.13 -7.74 32.15
N ASP A 317 -28.56 -7.08 31.14
CA ASP A 317 -27.13 -7.14 30.77
C ASP A 317 -26.58 -8.54 30.39
N GLY A 318 -27.46 -9.53 30.19
CA GLY A 318 -27.07 -10.87 29.72
C GLY A 318 -26.90 -10.98 28.21
N LEU A 319 -26.36 -12.11 27.76
CA LEU A 319 -26.08 -12.43 26.36
C LEU A 319 -26.69 -13.77 25.95
N ILE A 320 -27.13 -13.87 24.70
CA ILE A 320 -27.61 -15.10 24.08
C ILE A 320 -26.71 -15.43 22.90
N LEU A 321 -26.10 -16.62 22.91
CA LEU A 321 -25.44 -17.21 21.74
C LEU A 321 -26.39 -18.19 21.05
N LYS A 322 -26.54 -18.05 19.74
CA LYS A 322 -27.22 -19.03 18.88
C LYS A 322 -26.26 -19.57 17.84
N ILE A 323 -26.28 -20.88 17.61
CA ILE A 323 -25.50 -21.53 16.55
C ILE A 323 -26.18 -22.81 16.07
N SER A 324 -26.04 -23.10 14.77
CA SER A 324 -26.52 -24.32 14.15
C SER A 324 -25.38 -25.13 13.54
N GLY A 325 -25.65 -26.38 13.22
CA GLY A 325 -24.68 -27.24 12.55
C GLY A 325 -25.19 -28.66 12.38
N SER A 326 -24.27 -29.61 12.22
CA SER A 326 -24.60 -31.02 12.08
C SER A 326 -23.75 -31.87 13.01
N GLY A 327 -24.29 -33.01 13.42
CA GLY A 327 -23.63 -33.92 14.33
C GLY A 327 -24.16 -35.34 14.26
N ARG A 328 -23.70 -36.17 15.18
CA ARG A 328 -24.07 -37.59 15.25
C ARG A 328 -24.56 -37.95 16.64
N THR A 329 -25.53 -38.85 16.66
CA THR A 329 -25.95 -39.49 17.91
C THR A 329 -25.08 -40.70 18.25
N ASN A 330 -25.21 -41.24 19.46
CA ASN A 330 -24.64 -42.54 19.87
C ASN A 330 -25.01 -43.73 18.96
N LYS A 331 -26.03 -43.59 18.11
CA LYS A 331 -26.47 -44.61 17.14
C LYS A 331 -26.01 -44.30 15.71
N ASP A 332 -25.01 -43.43 15.55
CA ASP A 332 -24.46 -42.98 14.25
C ASP A 332 -25.51 -42.33 13.32
N ARG A 333 -26.61 -41.80 13.86
CA ARG A 333 -27.57 -41.01 13.06
C ARG A 333 -27.04 -39.59 12.90
N MET A 334 -26.91 -39.16 11.66
CA MET A 334 -26.66 -37.76 11.31
C MET A 334 -27.92 -36.92 11.56
N LEU A 335 -27.79 -35.85 12.34
CA LEU A 335 -28.85 -34.88 12.61
C LEU A 335 -28.27 -33.48 12.55
N ASP A 336 -29.09 -32.52 12.11
CA ASP A 336 -28.77 -31.11 12.23
C ASP A 336 -29.20 -30.61 13.60
N PHE A 337 -28.53 -29.61 14.14
CA PHE A 337 -28.86 -29.05 15.44
C PHE A 337 -29.00 -27.53 15.41
N ASN A 338 -29.82 -27.02 16.31
CA ASN A 338 -29.79 -25.62 16.76
C ASN A 338 -29.49 -25.62 18.25
N LEU A 339 -28.56 -24.76 18.66
CA LEU A 339 -28.17 -24.53 20.04
C LEU A 339 -28.41 -23.05 20.38
N ALA A 340 -29.06 -22.81 21.52
CA ALA A 340 -29.14 -21.50 22.13
C ALA A 340 -28.62 -21.59 23.57
N LEU A 341 -27.71 -20.68 23.94
CA LEU A 341 -27.11 -20.54 25.26
C LEU A 341 -27.40 -19.14 25.79
N VAL A 342 -27.89 -19.03 27.01
CA VAL A 342 -28.17 -17.76 27.69
C VAL A 342 -27.30 -17.67 28.93
N ASP A 343 -26.48 -16.62 28.99
CA ASP A 343 -25.73 -16.20 30.18
C ASP A 343 -26.40 -14.93 30.70
N SER A 344 -27.03 -15.00 31.87
CA SER A 344 -27.74 -13.85 32.44
C SER A 344 -27.64 -13.78 33.95
N PRO A 345 -27.70 -12.57 34.55
CA PRO A 345 -27.72 -12.43 36.00
C PRO A 345 -28.96 -13.05 36.68
N GLU A 346 -30.03 -13.29 35.92
CA GLU A 346 -31.28 -13.89 36.42
C GLU A 346 -31.23 -15.43 36.41
N GLY A 347 -30.24 -16.01 35.72
CA GLY A 347 -30.02 -17.44 35.60
C GLY A 347 -29.58 -17.84 34.19
N ASP A 348 -28.81 -18.92 34.11
CA ASP A 348 -28.36 -19.48 32.84
C ASP A 348 -29.43 -20.42 32.27
N GLN A 349 -29.61 -20.38 30.95
CA GLN A 349 -30.58 -21.23 30.26
C GLN A 349 -30.00 -21.77 28.96
N PHE A 350 -30.48 -22.93 28.50
CA PHE A 350 -30.14 -23.42 27.18
C PHE A 350 -31.31 -24.12 26.49
N GLN A 351 -31.24 -24.18 25.16
CA GLN A 351 -32.15 -24.98 24.35
C GLN A 351 -31.40 -25.69 23.23
N ILE A 352 -31.76 -26.95 23.00
CA ILE A 352 -31.22 -27.78 21.93
C ILE A 352 -32.38 -28.35 21.11
N GLN A 353 -32.26 -28.23 19.79
CA GLN A 353 -33.18 -28.85 18.85
C GLN A 353 -32.38 -29.73 17.90
N LEU A 354 -32.85 -30.95 17.65
CA LEU A 354 -32.27 -31.84 16.64
C LEU A 354 -33.27 -32.10 15.51
N PHE A 355 -32.77 -32.10 14.28
CA PHE A 355 -33.54 -32.28 13.06
C PHE A 355 -32.99 -33.42 12.22
N ASP A 356 -33.88 -34.18 11.59
CA ASP A 356 -33.47 -35.13 10.57
C ASP A 356 -33.11 -34.44 9.24
N ARG A 357 -32.60 -35.24 8.29
CA ARG A 357 -32.22 -34.78 6.95
C ARG A 357 -33.34 -34.16 6.10
N TRP A 358 -34.59 -34.27 6.55
CA TRP A 358 -35.77 -33.68 5.90
C TRP A 358 -36.25 -32.43 6.64
N GLY A 359 -35.52 -31.98 7.67
CA GLY A 359 -35.86 -30.82 8.49
C GLY A 359 -36.95 -31.09 9.52
N LYS A 360 -37.32 -32.36 9.75
CA LYS A 360 -38.30 -32.71 10.78
C LYS A 360 -37.59 -32.73 12.14
N LYS A 361 -38.17 -32.02 13.12
CA LYS A 361 -37.67 -32.00 14.49
C LYS A 361 -37.85 -33.38 15.14
N GLU A 362 -36.75 -33.99 15.56
CA GLU A 362 -36.69 -35.29 16.22
C GLU A 362 -36.48 -35.16 17.74
N PHE A 363 -35.94 -34.03 18.19
CA PHE A 363 -35.76 -33.72 19.60
C PHE A 363 -35.80 -32.21 19.84
N ASP A 364 -36.41 -31.79 20.94
CA ASP A 364 -36.43 -30.42 21.47
C ASP A 364 -36.32 -30.51 22.98
N SER A 365 -35.28 -29.93 23.56
CA SER A 365 -35.13 -29.90 25.01
C SER A 365 -36.12 -28.96 25.69
N GLY A 366 -36.81 -28.09 24.96
CA GLY A 366 -37.42 -26.89 25.54
C GLY A 366 -36.35 -25.93 26.09
N ILE A 367 -36.77 -24.86 26.75
CA ILE A 367 -35.85 -23.95 27.47
C ILE A 367 -35.55 -24.59 28.83
N VAL A 368 -34.29 -24.97 29.03
CA VAL A 368 -33.83 -25.66 30.22
C VAL A 368 -33.13 -24.65 31.12
N ASP A 369 -33.66 -24.48 32.34
CA ASP A 369 -32.98 -23.74 33.40
C ASP A 369 -31.78 -24.55 33.91
N VAL A 370 -30.61 -23.92 33.97
CA VAL A 370 -29.39 -24.55 34.48
C VAL A 370 -29.50 -24.74 35.99
N THR A 371 -29.45 -25.99 36.43
CA THR A 371 -29.51 -26.38 37.85
C THR A 371 -28.14 -26.75 38.42
N GLU A 372 -27.24 -27.25 37.58
CA GLU A 372 -25.86 -27.55 37.92
C GLU A 372 -24.93 -27.10 36.80
N GLY A 373 -23.78 -26.54 37.16
CA GLY A 373 -22.82 -26.00 36.19
C GLY A 373 -23.02 -24.52 35.91
N LYS A 374 -22.53 -24.03 34.77
CA LYS A 374 -22.63 -22.62 34.34
C LYS A 374 -22.52 -22.48 32.83
N ILE A 375 -23.06 -21.39 32.31
CA ILE A 375 -22.88 -20.93 30.95
C ILE A 375 -22.14 -19.59 31.02
N ARG A 376 -21.22 -19.36 30.09
CA ARG A 376 -20.57 -18.07 29.88
C ARG A 376 -20.66 -17.72 28.42
N VAL A 377 -21.17 -16.54 28.11
CA VAL A 377 -21.22 -16.02 26.75
C VAL A 377 -20.44 -14.72 26.72
N GLU A 378 -19.46 -14.65 25.82
CA GLU A 378 -18.64 -13.46 25.65
C GLU A 378 -18.78 -12.92 24.22
N ASP A 379 -18.99 -11.61 24.12
CA ASP A 379 -18.96 -10.86 22.87
C ASP A 379 -17.49 -10.67 22.43
N CYS A 380 -17.13 -11.23 21.28
CA CYS A 380 -15.76 -11.19 20.77
C CYS A 380 -15.54 -9.87 20.05
N VAL A 381 -14.78 -8.95 20.66
CA VAL A 381 -14.49 -7.65 20.06
C VAL A 381 -13.83 -7.81 18.69
N THR A 382 -14.55 -7.43 17.63
CA THR A 382 -14.02 -7.40 16.27
C THR A 382 -13.45 -6.03 15.93
N PHE A 383 -12.67 -5.95 14.84
CA PHE A 383 -12.22 -4.67 14.30
C PHE A 383 -13.37 -3.75 13.86
N GLN A 384 -14.58 -4.27 13.66
CA GLN A 384 -15.74 -3.46 13.28
C GLN A 384 -16.32 -2.72 14.50
N ASP A 385 -16.27 -3.32 15.68
CA ASP A 385 -16.76 -2.73 16.94
C ASP A 385 -15.89 -1.57 17.43
N LEU A 386 -14.61 -1.58 17.06
CA LEU A 386 -13.66 -0.50 17.34
C LEU A 386 -13.95 0.78 16.54
N LYS A 387 -14.73 0.72 15.45
CA LYS A 387 -15.03 1.91 14.63
C LYS A 387 -15.96 2.93 15.31
N TYR A 388 -16.57 2.59 16.45
CA TYR A 388 -17.58 3.43 17.09
C TYR A 388 -17.26 3.93 18.51
N LYS A 389 -16.05 3.71 19.03
CA LYS A 389 -15.59 4.52 20.17
C LYS A 389 -15.12 5.89 19.68
N LYS A 390 -16.07 6.78 19.37
CA LYS A 390 -15.81 8.22 19.48
C LYS A 390 -15.44 8.47 20.94
N ALA A 391 -14.20 8.87 21.17
CA ALA A 391 -13.73 9.34 22.46
C ALA A 391 -14.69 10.43 23.01
N PRO A 392 -14.90 10.48 24.34
CA PRO A 392 -15.86 11.37 24.98
C PRO A 392 -15.62 12.87 24.71
#